data_AF-A0A522DXA9-F1
#
_entry.id   AF-A0A522DXA9-F1
#
_cell.length_a   1.000
_cell.length_b   1.000
_cell.length_c   1.000
_cell.angle_alpha   90.00
_cell.angle_beta   90.00
_cell.angle_gamma   90.00
#
_symmetry.space_group_name_H-M   'P 1'
#
loop_
_entity.id
_entity.type
_entity.pdbx_description
1 polymer ?
#
loop_
_entity_poly.entity_id
_entity_poly.type
_entity_poly.pdbx_seq_one_letter_code
_entity_poly.pdbx_strand_id
1 'polypeptide(L)'
;EKIKVPQKELSAQVLNILNDMQKNLFDKASKFLKASITVVKSYEEFKKTIKDKGGFVKASWCGNAKCESKIKEETGATIRVIPFEKEKAGKCVYCGKAGKQVVYFAKAY
;
A
#
# COMPACT_ATOMS: atom_id res chain seq x y z
N GLU A 1 -21.38 19.28 -3.64
CA GLU A 1 -22.80 19.53 -3.95
C GLU A 1 -23.36 20.57 -2.98
N LYS A 2 -24.49 21.21 -3.29
CA LYS A 2 -25.17 22.14 -2.39
C LYS A 2 -26.61 21.68 -2.21
N ILE A 3 -27.11 21.71 -0.98
CA ILE A 3 -28.50 21.34 -0.65
C ILE A 3 -29.14 22.43 0.22
N LYS A 4 -30.47 22.56 0.13
CA LYS A 4 -31.25 23.46 0.99
C LYS A 4 -31.83 22.63 2.14
N VAL A 5 -31.77 23.17 3.35
CA VAL A 5 -32.22 22.51 4.58
C VAL A 5 -33.03 23.49 5.44
N PRO A 6 -34.17 23.09 6.03
CA PRO A 6 -34.89 23.91 7.00
C PRO A 6 -34.02 24.23 8.23
N GLN A 7 -34.08 25.47 8.75
CA GLN A 7 -33.22 25.90 9.87
C GLN A 7 -33.33 25.00 11.12
N LYS A 8 -34.51 24.44 11.39
CA LYS A 8 -34.74 23.51 12.51
C LYS A 8 -33.97 22.19 12.40
N GLU A 9 -33.65 21.77 11.18
CA GLU A 9 -32.93 20.51 10.90
C GLU A 9 -31.43 20.72 10.66
N LEU A 10 -30.97 21.97 10.63
CA LEU A 10 -29.62 22.34 10.24
C LEU A 10 -28.55 21.57 11.02
N SER A 11 -28.64 21.52 12.34
CA SER A 11 -27.63 20.86 13.18
C SER A 11 -27.53 19.35 12.90
N ALA A 12 -28.68 18.67 12.78
CA ALA A 12 -28.71 17.24 12.48
C ALA A 12 -28.18 16.96 11.07
N GLN A 13 -28.56 17.77 10.09
CA GLN A 13 -28.10 17.62 8.71
C GLN A 13 -26.60 17.88 8.57
N VAL A 14 -26.06 18.90 9.24
CA VAL A 14 -24.62 19.17 9.22
C VAL A 14 -23.83 17.99 9.80
N LEU A 15 -24.27 17.42 10.93
CA LEU A 15 -23.61 16.26 11.52
C LEU A 15 -23.64 15.04 10.58
N ASN A 16 -24.78 14.77 9.94
CA ASN A 16 -24.90 13.69 8.97
C ASN A 16 -23.96 13.90 7.77
N ILE A 17 -23.94 15.10 7.20
CA ILE A 17 -23.08 15.43 6.07
C ILE A 17 -21.60 15.27 6.45
N LEU A 18 -21.18 15.71 7.63
CA LEU A 18 -19.80 15.56 8.08
C LEU A 18 -19.41 14.08 8.23
N ASN A 19 -20.31 13.26 8.77
CA ASN A 19 -20.09 11.81 8.88
C ASN A 19 -19.99 11.16 7.48
N ASP A 20 -20.87 11.53 6.57
CA ASP A 20 -20.86 11.02 5.19
C ASP A 20 -19.60 11.47 4.45
N MET A 21 -19.18 12.72 4.61
CA MET A 21 -17.94 13.24 4.03
C MET A 21 -16.74 12.45 4.55
N GLN A 22 -16.64 12.24 5.86
CA GLN A 22 -15.55 11.47 6.45
C GLN A 22 -15.52 10.04 5.90
N LYS A 23 -16.67 9.36 5.88
CA LYS A 23 -16.80 8.00 5.36
C LYS A 23 -16.42 7.95 3.88
N ASN A 24 -16.92 8.86 3.06
CA ASN A 24 -16.66 8.88 1.62
C ASN A 24 -15.19 9.15 1.30
N LEU A 25 -14.56 10.09 2.01
CA LEU A 25 -13.14 10.39 1.84
C LEU A 25 -12.27 9.20 2.27
N PHE A 26 -12.59 8.57 3.39
CA PHE A 26 -11.91 7.37 3.86
C PHE A 26 -12.06 6.21 2.86
N ASP A 27 -13.29 5.93 2.40
CA ASP A 27 -13.56 4.85 1.45
C ASP A 27 -12.80 5.08 0.13
N LYS A 28 -12.77 6.32 -0.36
CA LYS A 28 -12.00 6.71 -1.55
C LYS A 28 -10.50 6.50 -1.36
N ALA A 29 -9.95 6.97 -0.24
CA ALA A 29 -8.53 6.82 0.07
C ALA A 29 -8.14 5.34 0.26
N SER A 30 -8.98 4.55 0.94
CA SER A 30 -8.80 3.11 1.13
C SER A 30 -8.80 2.34 -0.19
N LYS A 31 -9.73 2.67 -1.10
CA LYS A 31 -9.76 2.09 -2.46
C LYS A 31 -8.51 2.48 -3.26
N PHE A 32 -8.10 3.74 -3.19
CA PHE A 32 -6.89 4.21 -3.87
C PHE A 32 -5.63 3.51 -3.36
N LEU A 33 -5.49 3.36 -2.03
CA LEU A 33 -4.38 2.63 -1.43
C LEU A 33 -4.35 1.17 -1.90
N LYS A 34 -5.49 0.47 -1.85
CA LYS A 34 -5.59 -0.93 -2.30
C LYS A 34 -5.23 -1.08 -3.79
N ALA A 35 -5.69 -0.19 -4.65
CA ALA A 35 -5.36 -0.19 -6.08
C ALA A 35 -3.88 0.13 -6.37
N SER A 36 -3.25 0.88 -5.47
CA SER A 36 -1.83 1.25 -5.53
C SER A 36 -0.88 0.16 -4.99
N ILE A 37 -1.41 -0.93 -4.46
CA ILE A 37 -0.64 -2.11 -4.03
C ILE A 37 -0.59 -3.11 -5.19
N THR A 38 0.62 -3.51 -5.57
CA THR A 38 0.85 -4.54 -6.62
C THR A 38 1.58 -5.73 -6.02
N VAL A 39 1.01 -6.92 -6.16
CA VAL A 39 1.64 -8.17 -5.72
C VAL A 39 2.54 -8.69 -6.83
N VAL A 40 3.80 -9.00 -6.53
CA VAL A 40 4.76 -9.52 -7.51
C VAL A 40 5.40 -10.81 -7.03
N LYS A 41 5.83 -11.66 -7.96
CA LYS A 41 6.47 -12.95 -7.66
C LYS A 41 7.91 -13.04 -8.19
N SER A 42 8.31 -12.16 -9.09
CA SER A 42 9.67 -12.12 -9.65
C SER A 42 10.33 -10.76 -9.43
N TYR A 43 11.66 -10.75 -9.47
CA TYR A 43 12.40 -9.50 -9.35
C TYR A 43 12.26 -8.60 -10.59
N GLU A 44 11.99 -9.18 -11.76
CA GLU A 44 11.74 -8.41 -12.98
C GLU A 44 10.41 -7.65 -12.89
N GLU A 45 9.34 -8.32 -12.46
CA GLU A 45 8.05 -7.68 -12.16
C GLU A 45 8.20 -6.60 -11.10
N PHE A 46 9.00 -6.87 -10.06
CA PHE A 46 9.31 -5.90 -9.01
C PHE A 46 9.92 -4.62 -9.59
N LYS A 47 11.01 -4.75 -10.36
CA LYS A 47 11.70 -3.61 -10.97
C LYS A 47 10.78 -2.83 -11.91
N LYS A 48 10.04 -3.54 -12.76
CA LYS A 48 9.08 -2.94 -13.69
C LYS A 48 8.01 -2.16 -12.94
N THR A 49 7.44 -2.74 -11.89
CA THR A 49 6.38 -2.09 -11.11
C THR A 49 6.88 -0.82 -10.42
N ILE A 50 8.06 -0.88 -9.79
CA ILE A 50 8.68 0.29 -9.12
C ILE A 50 9.02 1.41 -10.11
N LYS A 51 9.41 1.06 -11.35
CA LYS A 51 9.78 2.04 -12.37
C LYS A 51 8.56 2.67 -13.06
N ASP A 52 7.62 1.84 -13.50
CA ASP A 52 6.57 2.25 -14.44
C ASP A 52 5.27 2.64 -13.75
N LYS A 53 4.87 1.92 -12.68
CA LYS A 53 3.61 2.13 -11.96
C LYS A 53 3.80 2.93 -10.66
N GLY A 54 4.90 2.69 -9.95
CA GLY A 54 5.10 3.21 -8.60
C GLY A 54 4.15 2.56 -7.58
N GLY A 55 3.86 3.29 -6.50
CA GLY A 55 3.04 2.79 -5.40
C GLY A 55 3.75 1.74 -4.54
N PHE A 56 2.97 0.85 -3.93
CA PHE A 56 3.48 -0.21 -3.07
C PHE A 56 3.63 -1.52 -3.83
N VAL A 57 4.74 -2.21 -3.60
CA VAL A 57 4.99 -3.56 -4.11
C VAL A 57 4.97 -4.55 -2.95
N LYS A 58 4.00 -5.45 -2.95
CA LYS A 58 3.87 -6.51 -1.96
C LYS A 58 4.60 -7.76 -2.46
N ALA A 59 5.60 -8.21 -1.71
CA ALA A 59 6.44 -9.33 -2.13
C ALA A 59 6.96 -10.14 -0.93
N SER A 60 7.34 -11.39 -1.17
CA SER A 60 7.99 -12.22 -0.16
C SER A 60 9.46 -11.81 0.01
N TRP A 61 9.92 -11.74 1.25
CA TRP A 61 11.29 -11.37 1.61
C TRP A 61 11.89 -12.40 2.57
N CYS A 62 13.17 -12.74 2.38
CA CYS A 62 13.88 -13.76 3.17
C CYS A 62 14.32 -13.28 4.57
N GLY A 63 14.17 -11.99 4.90
CA GLY A 63 14.66 -11.43 6.17
C GLY A 63 16.15 -11.05 6.16
N ASN A 64 16.85 -11.20 5.03
CA ASN A 64 18.26 -10.88 4.95
C ASN A 64 18.46 -9.42 4.52
N ALA A 65 19.16 -8.64 5.35
CA ALA A 65 19.51 -7.26 5.08
C ALA A 65 20.27 -7.07 3.75
N LYS A 66 21.11 -8.03 3.33
CA LYS A 66 21.80 -7.96 2.02
C LYS A 66 20.84 -7.88 0.84
N CYS A 67 19.71 -8.62 0.90
CA CYS A 67 18.70 -8.56 -0.15
C CYS A 67 17.99 -7.20 -0.16
N GLU A 68 17.70 -6.64 1.00
CA GLU A 68 17.10 -5.31 1.11
C GLU A 68 18.04 -4.21 0.58
N SER A 69 19.32 -4.23 0.99
CA SER A 69 20.32 -3.28 0.49
C SER A 69 20.46 -3.33 -1.02
N LYS A 70 20.49 -4.53 -1.61
CA LYS A 70 20.57 -4.68 -3.07
C LYS A 70 19.33 -4.16 -3.79
N ILE A 71 18.14 -4.45 -3.28
CA ILE A 71 16.90 -3.88 -3.82
C ILE A 71 16.95 -2.35 -3.77
N LYS A 72 17.43 -1.77 -2.66
CA LYS A 72 17.57 -0.31 -2.51
C LYS A 72 18.57 0.27 -3.51
N GLU A 73 19.75 -0.34 -3.65
CA GLU A 73 20.79 0.09 -4.60
C GLU A 73 20.26 0.08 -6.04
N GLU A 74 19.57 -0.99 -6.43
CA GLU A 74 19.16 -1.21 -7.82
C GLU A 74 17.86 -0.50 -8.20
N THR A 75 16.97 -0.21 -7.23
CA THR A 75 15.62 0.31 -7.51
C THR A 75 15.24 1.56 -6.73
N GLY A 76 15.99 1.92 -5.70
CA GLY A 76 15.65 2.97 -4.74
C GLY A 76 14.51 2.61 -3.77
N ALA A 77 13.89 1.44 -3.90
CA ALA A 77 12.82 1.01 -3.02
C ALA A 77 13.38 0.39 -1.72
N THR A 78 12.74 0.67 -0.60
CA THR A 78 13.02 0.02 0.69
C THR A 78 11.76 -0.59 1.27
N ILE A 79 11.90 -1.45 2.28
CA ILE A 79 10.75 -1.97 3.02
C ILE A 79 10.09 -0.79 3.76
N ARG A 80 8.77 -0.67 3.63
CA ARG A 80 7.95 0.35 4.30
C ARG A 80 7.12 -0.23 5.41
N VAL A 81 6.62 -1.45 5.21
CA VAL A 81 5.74 -2.12 6.17
C VAL A 81 6.07 -3.60 6.19
N ILE A 82 6.26 -4.11 7.40
CA ILE A 82 6.15 -5.54 7.71
C ILE A 82 4.79 -5.70 8.39
N PRO A 83 3.77 -6.28 7.71
CA PRO A 83 2.43 -6.39 8.28
C PRO A 83 2.42 -7.25 9.55
N PHE A 84 1.60 -6.85 10.52
CA PHE A 84 1.41 -7.59 11.77
C PHE A 84 0.74 -8.94 11.54
N GLU A 85 -0.29 -8.97 10.68
CA GLU A 85 -0.90 -10.20 10.21
C GLU A 85 0.01 -10.89 9.20
N LYS A 86 0.46 -12.10 9.56
CA LYS A 86 1.41 -12.85 8.75
C LYS A 86 0.70 -13.61 7.64
N GLU A 87 1.12 -13.33 6.42
CA GLU A 87 0.76 -14.12 5.25
C GLU A 87 1.79 -15.22 4.97
N LYS A 88 1.35 -16.29 4.31
CA LYS A 88 2.25 -17.37 3.89
C LYS A 88 3.27 -16.83 2.88
N ALA A 89 4.53 -16.78 3.30
CA ALA A 89 5.62 -16.34 2.46
C ALA A 89 5.96 -17.40 1.39
N GLY A 90 6.21 -16.92 0.17
CA GLY A 90 6.73 -17.71 -0.94
C GLY A 90 8.26 -17.61 -1.04
N LYS A 91 8.80 -17.61 -2.26
CA LYS A 91 10.23 -17.34 -2.50
C LYS A 91 10.53 -15.85 -2.37
N CYS A 92 11.69 -15.52 -1.81
CA CYS A 92 12.19 -14.16 -1.74
C CYS A 92 12.25 -13.55 -3.14
N VAL A 93 11.67 -12.36 -3.30
CA VAL A 93 11.56 -11.68 -4.59
C VAL A 93 12.92 -11.41 -5.24
N TYR A 94 13.98 -11.22 -4.44
CA TYR A 94 15.33 -10.95 -4.94
C TYR A 94 16.15 -12.23 -5.14
N CYS A 95 16.42 -12.98 -4.07
CA CYS A 95 17.36 -14.10 -4.12
C CYS A 95 16.74 -15.47 -4.42
N GLY A 96 15.41 -15.56 -4.56
CA GLY A 96 14.70 -16.81 -4.86
C GLY A 96 14.67 -17.86 -3.75
N LYS A 97 15.41 -17.67 -2.65
CA LYS A 97 15.40 -18.56 -1.46
C LYS A 97 14.05 -18.52 -0.74
N ALA A 98 13.81 -19.43 0.20
CA ALA A 98 12.60 -19.41 1.02
C ALA A 98 12.40 -18.04 1.71
N GLY A 99 11.21 -17.46 1.53
CA GLY A 99 10.80 -16.23 2.17
C GLY A 99 10.43 -16.46 3.62
N LYS A 100 10.74 -15.48 4.47
CA LYS A 100 10.39 -15.49 5.89
C LYS A 100 9.04 -14.81 6.13
N GLN A 101 8.74 -13.76 5.37
CA GLN A 101 7.54 -12.94 5.52
C GLN A 101 7.21 -12.20 4.24
N VAL A 102 5.95 -11.77 4.11
CA VAL A 102 5.50 -10.87 3.05
C VAL A 102 5.62 -9.44 3.55
N VAL A 103 6.22 -8.56 2.74
CA VAL A 103 6.47 -7.16 3.09
C VAL A 103 6.07 -6.23 1.95
N TYR A 104 5.94 -4.94 2.26
CA TYR A 104 5.62 -3.90 1.29
C TYR A 104 6.85 -3.02 1.03
N PHE A 105 7.26 -2.92 -0.23
CA PHE A 105 8.32 -2.04 -0.70
C PHE A 105 7.74 -0.80 -1.40
N ALA A 106 8.41 0.34 -1.27
CA ALA A 106 8.16 1.52 -2.10
C ALA A 106 9.38 2.47 -2.11
N LYS A 107 9.46 3.35 -3.11
CA LYS A 107 10.38 4.49 -3.09
C LYS A 107 9.95 5.50 -2.00
N ALA A 108 10.93 6.12 -1.33
CA ALA A 108 10.65 7.17 -0.35
C ALA A 108 10.23 8.45 -1.08
N TYR A 109 9.60 9.36 -0.33
CA TYR A 109 9.36 10.74 -0.73
C TYR A 109 10.67 11.43 -1.14
#